data_AF-U1PCR4-F1
#
_entry.id   AF-U1PCR4-F1
#
_cell.length_a   1.000
_cell.length_b   1.000
_cell.length_c   1.000
_cell.angle_alpha   90.00
_cell.angle_beta   90.00
_cell.angle_gamma   90.00
#
_symmetry.space_group_name_H-M   'P 1'
#
loop_
_entity.id
_entity.type
_entity.pdbx_description
1 polymer ?
#
loop_
_entity_poly.entity_id
_entity_poly.type
_entity_poly.pdbx_seq_one_letter_code
_entity_poly.pdbx_strand_id
1 'polypeptide(L)' 'MTTMETGLGGTVSIEVGAVIVAIVSSILLLAAVLAVGRDLVPSLVEVSIGGVVVGVAYYLGLRS' A
#
# COMPACT_ATOMS: atom_id res chain seq x y z
N MET A 1 10.30 -9.19 16.79
CA MET A 1 9.95 -8.39 15.60
C MET A 1 10.12 -9.29 14.41
N THR A 2 9.06 -9.51 13.63
CA THR A 2 9.13 -10.36 12.43
C THR A 2 9.60 -9.50 11.26
N THR A 3 10.69 -9.91 10.62
CA THR A 3 11.33 -9.18 9.51
C THR A 3 11.18 -9.96 8.21
N MET A 4 11.03 -9.24 7.11
CA MET A 4 11.00 -9.80 5.75
C MET A 4 12.31 -9.48 5.02
N GLU A 5 12.77 -10.41 4.18
CA GLU A 5 13.84 -10.12 3.23
C GLU A 5 13.31 -9.23 2.11
N THR A 6 14.03 -8.14 1.86
CA THR A 6 13.82 -7.28 0.72
C THR A 6 14.59 -7.86 -0.46
N GLY A 7 14.07 -7.72 -1.69
CA GLY A 7 14.74 -8.18 -2.92
C GLY A 7 16.09 -7.50 -3.22
N LEU A 8 16.58 -6.64 -2.33
CA LEU A 8 17.88 -5.97 -2.36
C LEU A 8 18.88 -6.54 -1.33
N GLY A 9 18.57 -7.68 -0.71
CA GLY A 9 19.46 -8.38 0.22
C GLY A 9 19.49 -7.80 1.65
N GLY A 10 18.57 -6.89 1.98
CA GLY A 10 18.39 -6.36 3.34
C GLY A 10 17.13 -6.91 4.02
N THR A 11 17.04 -6.85 5.35
CA THR A 11 15.84 -7.23 6.11
C THR A 11 15.11 -5.99 6.63
N VAL A 12 13.79 -5.91 6.44
CA VAL A 12 12.94 -4.81 6.93
C VAL A 12 11.82 -5.38 7.80
N SER A 13 11.31 -4.61 8.78
CA SER A 13 10.13 -5.05 9.54
C SER A 13 8.93 -5.21 8.61
N ILE A 14 8.15 -6.28 8.79
CA ILE A 14 6.91 -6.51 8.03
C ILE A 14 5.95 -5.30 8.16
N GLU A 15 5.96 -4.61 9.30
CA GLU A 15 5.16 -3.40 9.53
C GLU A 15 5.56 -2.28 8.58
N VAL A 16 6.87 -2.06 8.42
CA VAL A 16 7.41 -1.04 7.51
C VAL A 16 7.14 -1.42 6.06
N GLY A 17 7.28 -2.71 5.71
CA GLY A 17 6.91 -3.22 4.38
C GLY A 17 5.45 -2.98 4.04
N ALA A 18 4.54 -3.27 4.97
CA ALA A 18 3.10 -3.05 4.81
C ALA A 18 2.74 -1.57 4.62
N VAL A 19 3.40 -0.67 5.36
CA VAL A 19 3.21 0.78 5.19
C VAL A 19 3.70 1.24 3.82
N ILE A 20 4.87 0.78 3.37
CA ILE A 20 5.42 1.12 2.05
C ILE A 20 4.45 0.66 0.96
N VAL A 21 3.97 -0.59 1.04
CA VAL A 21 3.00 -1.13 0.07
C VAL A 21 1.71 -0.32 0.07
N ALA A 22 1.16 0.02 1.25
CA ALA A 22 -0.03 0.85 1.36
C ALA A 22 0.14 2.21 0.68
N ILE A 23 1.28 2.87 0.89
CA ILE A 23 1.60 4.18 0.30
C ILE A 23 1.74 4.06 -1.22
N VAL A 24 2.52 3.10 -1.70
CA VAL A 24 2.75 2.91 -3.15
C VAL A 24 1.43 2.58 -3.85
N SER A 25 0.62 1.68 -3.29
CA SER A 25 -0.70 1.38 -3.83
C SER A 25 -1.61 2.59 -3.84
N SER A 26 -1.63 3.39 -2.77
CA SER A 26 -2.40 4.64 -2.72
C SER A 26 -1.98 5.62 -3.83
N ILE A 27 -0.67 5.81 -4.03
CA ILE A 27 -0.16 6.70 -5.07
C ILE A 27 -0.57 6.22 -6.46
N LEU A 28 -0.46 4.92 -6.74
CA LEU A 28 -0.86 4.35 -8.03
C LEU A 28 -2.37 4.50 -8.29
N LEU A 29 -3.18 4.29 -7.26
CA LEU A 29 -4.63 4.40 -7.34
C LEU A 29 -5.06 5.86 -7.54
N LEU A 30 -4.37 6.80 -6.89
CA LEU A 30 -4.56 8.24 -7.11
C LEU A 30 -4.17 8.66 -8.52
N ALA A 31 -3.03 8.16 -9.03
CA ALA A 31 -2.58 8.44 -10.39
C ALA A 31 -3.59 7.91 -11.42
N ALA A 32 -4.15 6.72 -11.20
CA ALA A 32 -5.20 6.16 -12.05
C ALA A 32 -6.48 7.01 -12.04
N VAL A 33 -6.91 7.47 -10.87
CA VAL A 33 -8.05 8.40 -10.71
C VAL A 33 -7.83 9.68 -11.51
N LEU A 34 -6.65 10.30 -11.37
CA LEU A 34 -6.30 11.54 -12.07
C LEU A 34 -6.30 11.34 -13.59
N ALA A 35 -5.80 10.21 -14.08
CA ALA A 35 -5.78 9.88 -15.50
C ALA A 35 -7.19 9.68 -16.09
N VAL A 36 -8.14 9.18 -15.30
CA VAL A 36 -9.53 8.97 -15.71
C VAL A 36 -10.37 10.25 -15.61
N GLY A 37 -9.89 11.27 -14.88
CA GLY A 37 -10.59 12.55 -14.73
C GLY A 37 -11.82 12.48 -13.80
N ARG A 38 -11.80 11.57 -12.80
CA ARG A 38 -12.89 11.46 -11.81
C ARG A 38 -12.82 12.58 -10.76
N ASP A 39 -13.96 12.84 -10.11
CA ASP A 39 -14.04 13.76 -8.98
C ASP A 39 -13.02 13.43 -7.88
N LEU A 40 -12.23 14.44 -7.49
CA LEU A 40 -11.09 14.28 -6.59
C LEU A 40 -11.48 13.85 -5.18
N VAL A 41 -12.58 14.39 -4.64
CA VAL A 41 -13.01 14.16 -3.25
C VAL A 41 -13.40 12.69 -2.99
N PRO A 42 -14.35 12.08 -3.73
CA PRO A 42 -14.68 10.66 -3.51
C PRO A 42 -13.50 9.74 -3.85
N SER A 43 -12.68 10.13 -4.82
CA SER A 43 -11.55 9.32 -5.23
C SER A 43 -10.41 9.30 -4.19
N LEU A 44 -10.17 10.39 -3.47
CA LEU A 44 -9.20 10.40 -2.36
C LEU A 44 -9.61 9.44 -1.24
N VAL A 45 -10.91 9.33 -0.97
CA VAL A 45 -11.44 8.36 0.00
C VAL A 45 -11.25 6.93 -0.51
N GLU A 46 -11.59 6.66 -1.76
CA GLU A 46 -11.43 5.35 -2.40
C GLU A 46 -9.96 4.90 -2.42
N VAL A 47 -9.04 5.81 -2.75
CA VAL A 47 -7.60 5.61 -2.72
C VAL A 47 -7.09 5.30 -1.31
N SER A 48 -7.53 6.08 -0.32
CA SER A 48 -7.08 5.92 1.07
C SER A 48 -7.53 4.57 1.63
N ILE A 49 -8.79 4.19 1.39
CA ILE A 49 -9.33 2.88 1.82
C ILE A 49 -8.61 1.76 1.07
N GLY A 50 -8.43 1.88 -0.25
CA GLY A 50 -7.74 0.88 -1.06
C GLY A 50 -6.30 0.64 -0.59
N GLY A 51 -5.55 1.71 -0.32
CA GLY A 51 -4.20 1.62 0.23
C GLY A 51 -4.13 0.92 1.58
N VAL A 52 -5.04 1.25 2.50
CA VAL A 52 -5.13 0.58 3.81
C VAL A 52 -5.43 -0.90 3.66
N VAL A 53 -6.42 -1.26 2.84
CA VAL A 53 -6.81 -2.66 2.61
C VAL A 53 -5.64 -3.46 2.03
N VAL A 54 -4.94 -2.92 1.03
CA VAL A 54 -3.79 -3.60 0.42
C VAL A 54 -2.62 -3.74 1.41
N GLY A 55 -2.33 -2.69 2.20
CA GLY A 55 -1.31 -2.75 3.25
C GLY A 55 -1.61 -3.79 4.32
N VAL A 56 -2.86 -3.87 4.79
CA VAL A 56 -3.29 -4.87 5.78
C VAL A 56 -3.24 -6.28 5.18
N ALA A 57 -3.69 -6.47 3.95
CA ALA A 57 -3.62 -7.76 3.27
C ALA A 57 -2.16 -8.25 3.11
N TYR A 58 -1.25 -7.34 2.74
CA TYR A 58 0.18 -7.63 2.64
C TYR A 58 0.79 -8.02 3.99
N TYR A 59 0.46 -7.26 5.05
CA TYR A 59 0.90 -7.58 6.41
C TYR A 59 0.44 -8.98 6.85
N LEU A 60 -0.84 -9.30 6.62
CA LEU A 60 -1.40 -10.60 7.00
C LEU A 60 -0.77 -11.74 6.21
N GLY A 61 -0.55 -11.58 4.90
CA GLY A 61 0.05 -12.61 4.05
C GLY A 61 1.52 -12.89 4.36
N LEU A 62 2.25 -11.93 4.94
CA LEU A 62 3.63 -12.14 5.41
C LEU A 62 3.72 -12.63 6.86
N ARG A 63 2.65 -12.46 7.64
CA ARG A 63 2.59 -12.90 9.04
C ARG A 63 2.06 -14.32 9.20
N SER A 64 1.25 -14.82 8.25
CA SER A 64 0.72 -16.19 8.21
C SER A 64 1.79 -17.22 7.84
#